data_AF-A0A0G1SK26-F1
#
_entry.id   AF-A0A0G1SK26-F1
#
_cell.length_a   1.000
_cell.length_b   1.000
_cell.length_c   1.000
_cell.angle_alpha   90.00
_cell.angle_beta   90.00
_cell.angle_gamma   90.00
#
_symmetry.space_group_name_H-M   'P 1'
#
loop_
_entity.id
_entity.type
_entity.pdbx_description
1 polymer ?
#
loop_
_entity_poly.entity_id
_entity_poly.type
_entity_poly.pdbx_seq_one_letter_code
_entity_poly.pdbx_strand_id
1 'polypeptide(L)'
;MTVLEKNGRPWVLPPAEVIFDKPGAVLSYEMKWDEKSPEYYQSHMGLAVLDSKLKIQISKLAQKCYLKLGGRDYPRLDMRVRGEEIFVLDINNNPGLDFELDSGMGISARLAGFKTYGELLKHIVENAYMRFVSQYDANFL
;
A
#
# COMPACT_ATOMS: atom_id res chain seq x y z
N MET A 1 -3.26 0.46 -2.22
CA MET A 1 -3.36 1.00 -0.85
C MET A 1 -2.24 0.45 0.01
N THR A 2 -1.35 1.29 0.52
CA THR A 2 -0.38 0.86 1.53
C THR A 2 -0.98 1.01 2.92
N VAL A 3 -0.83 -0.02 3.77
CA VAL A 3 -1.25 0.00 5.17
C VAL A 3 -0.02 -0.30 6.01
N LEU A 4 0.34 0.61 6.90
CA LEU A 4 1.41 0.37 7.88
C LEU A 4 0.78 0.06 9.24
N GLU A 5 1.47 -0.67 10.10
CA GLU A 5 1.09 -0.76 11.49
C GLU A 5 1.57 0.49 12.24
N LYS A 6 0.77 0.99 13.18
CA LYS A 6 1.16 2.05 14.11
C LYS A 6 0.45 1.83 15.43
N ASN A 7 1.21 1.60 16.50
CA ASN A 7 0.68 1.29 17.84
C ASN A 7 -0.27 0.08 17.82
N GLY A 8 0.10 -1.00 17.11
CA GLY A 8 -0.69 -2.23 17.01
C GLY A 8 -2.00 -2.09 16.23
N ARG A 9 -2.16 -1.01 15.45
CA ARG A 9 -3.37 -0.75 14.64
C ARG A 9 -3.01 -0.46 13.18
N PRO A 10 -3.87 -0.82 12.22
CA PRO A 10 -3.67 -0.50 10.82
C PRO A 10 -3.79 1.02 10.59
N TRP A 11 -2.72 1.61 10.08
CA TRP A 11 -2.63 2.96 9.57
C TRP A 11 -2.64 2.93 8.03
N VAL A 12 -3.80 3.22 7.47
CA VAL A 12 -3.96 3.31 6.01
C VAL A 12 -3.34 4.60 5.50
N LEU A 13 -2.37 4.49 4.61
CA LEU A 13 -1.69 5.64 4.02
C LEU A 13 -2.52 6.25 2.88
N PRO A 14 -2.24 7.49 2.47
CA PRO A 14 -2.82 8.08 1.28
C PRO A 14 -2.62 7.19 0.04
N PRO A 15 -3.65 7.03 -0.81
CA PRO A 15 -3.60 6.16 -1.97
C PRO A 15 -2.64 6.66 -3.07
N ALA A 16 -1.81 5.76 -3.57
CA ALA A 16 -1.24 5.83 -4.90
C ALA A 16 -2.10 5.04 -5.90
N GLU A 17 -2.09 5.44 -7.16
CA GLU A 17 -2.87 4.87 -8.26
C GLU A 17 -1.97 4.54 -9.45
N VAL A 18 -2.22 3.38 -10.07
CA VAL A 18 -1.64 3.05 -11.38
C VAL A 18 -2.54 3.68 -12.44
N ILE A 19 -1.99 4.62 -13.17
CA ILE A 19 -2.65 5.33 -14.25
C ILE A 19 -2.25 4.66 -15.55
N PHE A 20 -3.23 4.27 -16.34
CA PHE A 20 -3.03 3.61 -17.63
C PHE A 20 -3.37 4.57 -18.77
N ASP A 21 -2.62 4.48 -19.88
CA ASP A 21 -2.91 5.23 -21.09
C ASP A 21 -4.22 4.78 -21.77
N LYS A 22 -4.67 3.55 -21.48
CA LYS A 22 -5.86 2.94 -22.08
C LYS A 22 -6.83 2.44 -21.00
N PRO A 23 -8.14 2.65 -21.19
CA PRO A 23 -9.15 2.12 -20.27
C PRO A 23 -9.18 0.60 -20.30
N GLY A 24 -9.51 -0.02 -19.16
CA GLY A 24 -9.63 -1.47 -19.04
C GLY A 24 -8.31 -2.25 -19.02
N ALA A 25 -7.16 -1.56 -19.10
CA ALA A 25 -5.85 -2.19 -19.02
C ALA A 25 -5.64 -2.93 -17.68
N VAL A 26 -4.73 -3.89 -17.70
CA VAL A 26 -4.25 -4.63 -16.52
C VAL A 26 -2.75 -4.42 -16.46
N LEU A 27 -2.22 -4.21 -15.26
CA LEU A 27 -0.79 -4.09 -15.05
C LEU A 27 -0.12 -5.46 -15.26
N SER A 28 0.29 -5.74 -16.49
CA SER A 28 1.00 -6.95 -16.88
C SER A 28 2.42 -6.99 -16.32
N TYR A 29 3.11 -8.12 -16.50
CA TYR A 29 4.53 -8.20 -16.15
C TYR A 29 5.36 -7.25 -17.03
N GLU A 30 5.09 -7.25 -18.34
CA GLU A 30 5.78 -6.43 -19.34
C GLU A 30 5.64 -4.94 -19.03
N MET A 31 4.42 -4.52 -18.68
CA MET A 31 4.12 -3.15 -18.30
C MET A 31 4.81 -2.74 -16.98
N LYS A 32 5.08 -3.70 -16.08
CA LYS A 32 5.62 -3.41 -14.75
C LYS A 32 7.14 -3.52 -14.65
N TRP A 33 7.75 -4.45 -15.40
CA TRP A 33 9.13 -4.88 -15.15
C TRP A 33 10.03 -4.90 -16.38
N ASP A 34 9.48 -4.91 -17.60
CA ASP A 34 10.29 -5.00 -18.81
C ASP A 34 10.47 -3.64 -19.49
N GLU A 35 11.50 -2.89 -19.09
CA GLU A 35 11.83 -1.58 -19.66
C GLU A 35 12.07 -1.58 -21.19
N LYS A 36 12.30 -2.76 -21.78
CA LYS A 36 12.47 -2.93 -23.23
C LYS A 36 11.13 -3.13 -23.94
N SER A 37 10.07 -3.47 -23.21
CA SER A 37 8.72 -3.62 -23.76
C SER A 37 8.09 -2.25 -24.01
N PRO A 38 7.46 -2.02 -25.17
CA PRO A 38 6.64 -0.83 -25.38
C PRO A 38 5.47 -0.69 -24.40
N GLU A 39 5.07 -1.77 -23.72
CA GLU A 39 4.02 -1.74 -22.70
C GLU A 39 4.47 -1.07 -21.40
N TYR A 40 5.77 -1.08 -21.10
CA TYR A 40 6.33 -0.48 -19.89
C TYR A 40 5.96 0.99 -19.74
N TYR A 41 5.95 1.71 -20.86
CA TYR A 41 5.65 3.14 -20.90
C TYR A 41 4.15 3.46 -21.00
N GLN A 42 3.26 2.46 -20.99
CA GLN A 42 1.80 2.65 -21.10
C GLN A 42 1.10 2.80 -19.74
N SER A 43 1.86 2.85 -18.65
CA SER A 43 1.34 3.14 -17.32
C SER A 43 2.36 3.88 -16.47
N HIS A 44 1.89 4.58 -15.45
CA HIS A 44 2.75 5.18 -14.43
C HIS A 44 2.03 5.22 -13.08
N MET A 45 2.78 5.37 -11.99
CA MET A 45 2.20 5.58 -10.67
C MET A 45 1.97 7.07 -10.42
N GLY A 46 0.85 7.42 -9.81
CA GLY A 46 0.53 8.77 -9.40
C GLY A 46 -0.20 8.83 -8.06
N LEU A 47 -0.46 10.06 -7.61
CA LEU A 47 -1.41 10.31 -6.52
C LEU A 47 -2.82 9.97 -7.01
N ALA A 48 -3.56 9.17 -6.23
CA ALA A 48 -4.97 8.94 -6.55
C ALA A 48 -5.80 10.20 -6.25
N VAL A 49 -6.55 10.67 -7.26
CA VAL A 49 -7.45 11.83 -7.13
C VAL A 49 -8.86 11.31 -6.83
N LEU A 50 -9.16 11.17 -5.54
CA LEU A 50 -10.44 10.64 -5.06
C LEU A 50 -11.26 11.72 -4.35
N ASP A 51 -12.57 11.70 -4.53
CA ASP A 51 -13.47 12.48 -3.69
C ASP A 51 -13.42 12.00 -2.22
N SER A 52 -13.92 12.84 -1.32
CA SER A 52 -13.86 12.56 0.12
C SER A 52 -14.64 11.33 0.53
N LYS A 53 -15.78 11.04 -0.12
CA LYS A 53 -16.63 9.88 0.18
C LYS A 53 -15.91 8.59 -0.21
N LEU A 54 -15.40 8.50 -1.43
CA LEU A 54 -14.69 7.35 -1.95
C LEU A 54 -13.41 7.08 -1.17
N LYS A 55 -12.66 8.14 -0.82
CA LYS A 55 -11.45 8.02 0.02
C LYS A 55 -11.78 7.40 1.38
N ILE A 56 -12.86 7.83 2.05
CA ILE A 56 -13.30 7.24 3.32
C ILE A 56 -13.70 5.77 3.15
N GLN A 57 -14.43 5.43 2.08
CA GLN A 57 -14.87 4.06 1.82
C GLN A 57 -13.69 3.12 1.58
N ILE A 58 -12.74 3.52 0.73
CA ILE A 58 -11.53 2.74 0.44
C ILE A 58 -10.68 2.56 1.69
N SER A 59 -10.48 3.61 2.50
CA SER A 59 -9.71 3.49 3.74
C SER A 59 -10.37 2.56 4.76
N LYS A 60 -11.70 2.63 4.92
CA LYS A 60 -12.44 1.70 5.79
C LYS A 60 -12.35 0.26 5.30
N LEU A 61 -12.47 0.05 3.99
CA LEU A 61 -12.35 -1.27 3.40
C LEU A 61 -10.93 -1.83 3.57
N ALA A 62 -9.90 -1.01 3.38
CA ALA A 62 -8.52 -1.41 3.57
C ALA A 62 -8.22 -1.83 5.02
N GLN A 63 -8.71 -1.08 6.02
CA GLN A 63 -8.60 -1.48 7.43
C GLN A 63 -9.32 -2.80 7.70
N LYS A 64 -10.54 -2.97 7.17
CA LYS A 64 -11.30 -4.21 7.33
C LYS A 64 -10.55 -5.40 6.74
N CYS A 65 -10.03 -5.26 5.52
CA CYS A 65 -9.24 -6.30 4.86
C CYS A 65 -7.95 -6.61 5.62
N TYR A 66 -7.21 -5.60 6.10
CA TYR A 66 -6.05 -5.82 6.97
C TYR A 66 -6.41 -6.71 8.17
N LEU A 67 -7.46 -6.34 8.91
CA LEU A 67 -7.87 -7.06 10.12
C LEU A 67 -8.42 -8.47 9.84
N LYS A 68 -9.08 -8.67 8.70
CA LYS A 68 -9.78 -9.92 8.38
C LYS A 68 -8.96 -10.90 7.56
N LEU A 69 -7.97 -10.43 6.81
CA LEU A 69 -7.18 -11.24 5.87
C LEU A 69 -5.72 -11.41 6.32
N GLY A 70 -5.41 -11.14 7.58
CA GLY A 70 -4.08 -11.36 8.15
C GLY A 70 -3.04 -10.33 7.70
N GLY A 71 -3.47 -9.10 7.44
CA GLY A 71 -2.58 -7.95 7.26
C GLY A 71 -1.58 -7.84 8.40
N ARG A 72 -0.31 -7.61 8.10
CA ARG A 72 0.75 -7.51 9.11
C ARG A 72 1.83 -6.52 8.72
N ASP A 73 2.11 -5.56 9.61
CA ASP A 73 3.19 -4.57 9.55
C ASP A 73 3.13 -3.61 8.35
N TYR A 74 3.19 -4.08 7.10
CA TYR A 74 3.29 -3.22 5.90
C TYR A 74 2.60 -3.75 4.62
N PRO A 75 1.40 -4.38 4.68
CA PRO A 75 0.78 -4.92 3.47
C PRO A 75 0.38 -3.84 2.47
N ARG A 76 0.36 -4.24 1.20
CA ARG A 76 -0.28 -3.49 0.11
C ARG A 76 -1.56 -4.20 -0.29
N LEU A 77 -2.67 -3.46 -0.30
CA LEU A 77 -3.94 -3.91 -0.84
C LEU A 77 -4.14 -3.31 -2.22
N ASP A 78 -4.27 -4.18 -3.21
CA ASP A 78 -4.51 -3.77 -4.59
C ASP A 78 -6.03 -3.74 -4.81
N MET A 79 -6.53 -2.60 -5.28
CA MET A 79 -7.96 -2.33 -5.41
C MET A 79 -8.26 -1.74 -6.79
N ARG A 80 -9.46 -1.99 -7.29
CA ARG A 80 -9.99 -1.37 -8.50
C ARG A 80 -11.32 -0.71 -8.18
N VAL A 81 -11.54 0.48 -8.73
CA VAL A 81 -12.77 1.25 -8.53
C VAL A 81 -13.50 1.39 -9.85
N ARG A 82 -14.83 1.25 -9.83
CA ARG A 82 -15.71 1.52 -10.97
C ARG A 82 -16.90 2.33 -10.48
N GLY A 83 -16.89 3.64 -10.74
CA GLY A 83 -17.85 4.57 -10.12
C GLY A 83 -17.68 4.56 -8.60
N GLU A 84 -18.74 4.24 -7.86
CA GLU A 84 -18.67 4.08 -6.39
C GLU A 84 -18.39 2.64 -5.93
N GLU A 85 -18.27 1.68 -6.86
CA GLU A 85 -18.00 0.28 -6.54
C GLU A 85 -16.50 0.05 -6.34
N ILE A 86 -16.12 -0.54 -5.20
CA ILE A 86 -14.73 -0.86 -4.85
C ILE A 86 -14.55 -2.38 -4.85
N PHE A 87 -13.59 -2.84 -5.64
CA PHE A 87 -13.18 -4.24 -5.74
C PHE A 87 -11.81 -4.41 -5.10
N VAL A 88 -11.69 -5.30 -4.11
CA VAL A 88 -10.39 -5.70 -3.55
C VAL A 88 -9.87 -6.87 -4.37
N LEU A 89 -8.70 -6.70 -4.98
CA LEU A 89 -8.10 -7.70 -5.86
C LEU A 89 -7.15 -8.62 -5.11
N ASP A 90 -6.31 -8.05 -4.24
CA ASP A 90 -5.29 -8.79 -3.50
C ASP A 90 -4.89 -8.04 -2.22
N ILE A 91 -4.33 -8.79 -1.27
CA ILE A 91 -3.56 -8.28 -0.13
C ILE A 91 -2.17 -8.93 -0.13
N ASN A 92 -1.19 -8.17 -0.60
CA ASN A 92 0.20 -8.59 -0.56
C ASN A 92 0.82 -8.17 0.78
N ASN A 93 1.10 -9.15 1.66
CA ASN A 93 1.71 -8.92 2.97
C ASN A 93 3.23 -8.65 2.93
N ASN A 94 3.88 -8.89 1.80
CA ASN A 94 5.29 -8.57 1.59
C ASN A 94 5.47 -7.90 0.22
N PRO A 95 4.92 -6.69 0.05
CA PRO A 95 5.09 -5.95 -1.19
C PRO A 95 6.56 -5.52 -1.36
N GLY A 96 6.92 -5.12 -2.59
CA GLY A 96 8.18 -4.41 -2.81
C GLY A 96 8.28 -3.21 -1.87
N LEU A 97 9.45 -3.05 -1.25
CA LEU A 97 9.80 -1.88 -0.45
C LEU A 97 10.64 -0.96 -1.34
N ASP A 98 10.08 0.21 -1.60
CA ASP A 98 10.61 1.17 -2.54
C ASP A 98 10.30 2.59 -2.01
N PHE A 99 11.09 3.56 -2.44
CA PHE A 99 10.93 4.95 -2.03
C PHE A 99 11.25 5.90 -3.18
N GLU A 100 11.03 5.46 -4.41
CA GLU A 100 11.15 6.25 -5.62
C GLU A 100 9.93 7.20 -5.71
N LEU A 101 10.00 8.22 -6.57
CA LEU A 101 8.93 9.23 -6.68
C LEU A 101 7.70 8.70 -7.42
N ASP A 102 7.89 7.67 -8.22
CA ASP A 102 6.93 7.01 -9.09
C ASP A 102 6.61 5.58 -8.62
N SER A 103 6.90 5.28 -7.35
CA SER A 103 6.54 4.01 -6.74
C SER A 103 5.33 4.13 -5.82
N GLY A 104 4.49 3.08 -5.78
CA GLY A 104 3.24 3.12 -5.03
C GLY A 104 3.45 3.29 -3.52
N MET A 105 4.47 2.62 -2.96
CA MET A 105 4.81 2.77 -1.55
C MET A 105 5.50 4.12 -1.30
N GLY A 106 6.43 4.52 -2.16
CA GLY A 106 7.14 5.80 -2.07
C GLY A 106 6.21 7.02 -2.07
N ILE A 107 5.21 7.05 -2.97
CA ILE A 107 4.19 8.11 -3.00
C ILE A 107 3.39 8.13 -1.70
N SER A 108 2.83 6.96 -1.33
CA SER A 108 1.99 6.82 -0.14
C SER A 108 2.73 7.23 1.15
N ALA A 109 4.00 6.82 1.28
CA ALA A 109 4.84 7.10 2.44
C ALA A 109 5.20 8.59 2.55
N ARG A 110 5.57 9.24 1.45
CA ARG A 110 5.85 10.70 1.47
C ARG A 110 4.63 11.52 1.87
N LEU A 111 3.46 11.16 1.34
CA LEU A 111 2.21 11.81 1.71
C LEU A 111 1.83 11.56 3.17
N ALA A 112 2.32 10.48 3.76
CA ALA A 112 2.20 10.17 5.18
C ALA A 112 3.25 10.86 6.06
N GLY A 113 4.18 11.63 5.47
CA GLY A 113 5.16 12.45 6.17
C GLY A 113 6.56 11.84 6.27
N PHE A 114 6.80 10.65 5.70
CA PHE A 114 8.15 10.08 5.62
C PHE A 114 9.00 10.89 4.65
N LYS A 115 10.17 11.35 5.09
CA LYS A 115 11.10 12.16 4.28
C LYS A 115 12.15 11.32 3.56
N THR A 116 12.47 10.15 4.11
CA THR A 116 13.51 9.27 3.58
C THR A 116 13.08 7.81 3.64
N TYR A 117 13.73 6.97 2.82
CA TYR A 117 13.52 5.53 2.87
C TYR A 117 13.91 4.94 4.23
N GLY A 118 14.97 5.46 4.85
CA GLY A 118 15.42 5.04 6.17
C GLY A 118 14.38 5.27 7.26
N GLU A 119 13.63 6.37 7.22
CA GLU A 119 12.52 6.62 8.16
C GLU A 119 11.38 5.60 7.99
N LEU A 120 11.03 5.25 6.74
CA LEU A 120 10.02 4.23 6.45
C LEU A 120 10.46 2.85 6.95
N LEU A 121 11.69 2.44 6.64
CA LEU A 121 12.24 1.16 7.08
C LEU A 121 12.32 1.07 8.60
N LYS A 122 12.79 2.14 9.26
CA LYS A 122 12.83 2.22 10.72
C LYS A 122 11.44 2.01 11.32
N HIS A 123 10.42 2.70 10.80
CA HIS A 123 9.03 2.53 11.25
C HIS A 123 8.57 1.08 11.13
N ILE A 124 8.83 0.40 10.01
CA ILE A 124 8.44 -1.00 9.81
C ILE A 124 9.15 -1.92 10.81
N VAL A 125 10.47 -1.78 10.96
CA VAL A 125 11.28 -2.61 11.87
C VAL A 125 10.89 -2.39 13.33
N GLU A 126 10.63 -1.15 13.73
CA GLU A 126 10.18 -0.84 15.10
C GLU A 126 8.83 -1.48 15.42
N ASN A 127 7.85 -1.45 14.49
CA ASN A 127 6.56 -2.14 14.73
C ASN A 127 6.75 -3.66 14.80
N ALA A 128 7.58 -4.25 13.94
CA ALA A 128 7.90 -5.67 14.01
C ALA A 128 8.56 -6.06 15.34
N TYR A 129 9.50 -5.23 15.83
CA TYR A 129 10.15 -5.41 17.13
C TYR A 129 9.15 -5.28 18.29
N MET A 130 8.33 -4.23 18.30
CA MET A 130 7.31 -4.01 19.33
C MET A 130 6.31 -5.18 19.40
N ARG A 131 5.91 -5.71 18.24
CA ARG A 131 5.06 -6.90 18.15
C ARG A 131 5.76 -8.14 18.70
N PHE A 132 7.05 -8.32 18.41
CA PHE A 132 7.84 -9.41 18.98
C PHE A 132 7.88 -9.29 20.51
N VAL A 133 8.40 -8.19 21.07
CA VAL A 133 8.54 -8.06 22.53
C VAL A 133 7.21 -8.16 23.27
N SER A 134 6.12 -7.60 22.73
CA SER A 134 4.79 -7.69 23.34
C SER A 134 4.26 -9.13 23.41
N GLN A 135 4.65 -10.00 22.47
CA GLN A 135 4.29 -11.42 22.52
C GLN A 135 5.13 -12.18 23.54
N TYR A 136 6.40 -11.83 23.72
CA TYR A 136 7.28 -12.54 24.65
C TYR A 136 7.10 -12.08 26.10
N ASP A 137 6.87 -10.79 26.37
CA ASP A 137 6.54 -10.32 27.72
C ASP A 137 5.22 -10.91 28.23
N ALA A 138 4.26 -11.18 27.33
CA ALA A 138 3.01 -11.84 27.67
C ALA A 138 3.15 -13.35 27.99
N ASN A 139 4.29 -13.98 27.68
CA ASN A 139 4.54 -15.41 27.93
C ASN A 139 5.34 -15.68 29.22
N PHE A 140 5.72 -14.64 29.97
CA PHE A 140 6.45 -14.74 31.24
C PHE A 140 5.66 -14.23 32.47
N LEU A 141 4.37 -13.93 32.30
CA LEU A 141 3.40 -13.62 33.36
C LEU A 141 2.24 -14.63 33.30
#